data_AF-A0A7T4PL26-F1
#
_entry.id   AF-A0A7T4PL26-F1
#
_cell.length_a   1.000
_cell.length_b   1.000
_cell.length_c   1.000
_cell.angle_alpha   90.00
_cell.angle_beta   90.00
_cell.angle_gamma   90.00
#
_symmetry.space_group_name_H-M   'P 1'
#
loop_
_entity.id
_entity.type
_entity.pdbx_description
1 polymer ?
#
loop_
_entity_poly.entity_id
_entity_poly.type
_entity_poly.pdbx_seq_one_letter_code
_entity_poly.pdbx_strand_id
1 'polypeptide(L)'
;MAGVPDPYAGSAYEYEGWTVLVTVRDHEGPGGVHHQNTRHLGVSAVAADTISSEPGPCESLRIFGAVLQGFRERADLTQEAFARRVRYSVHFVASVEQGRRLPPARFVERAEEVLDAFGILQKAAHRVTRQPGLAAWFRQWAGLEELAISLYTYESRLIPGLLQTEAYARTLFENRVPPLSDEQVDAQLAARQERQQLPRDRPNTAFSFILEEHMLLRRTGGAETTRGLIDHVLEVNAMRNVEVQVMPLAREVHSGLNGPMQLLETPENRWFGYVEGQETGQLISDPKTISVLQMRYAKLRSQALTPEDSVGLLRQMRGAL
;
A
#
# COMPACT_ATOMS: atom_id res chain seq x y z
N MET A 1 57.50 16.15 -0.17
CA MET A 1 56.39 15.23 -0.49
C MET A 1 55.40 15.29 0.64
N ALA A 2 54.22 15.85 0.36
CA ALA A 2 53.12 16.00 1.30
C ALA A 2 52.27 14.71 1.31
N GLY A 3 51.88 14.24 2.49
CA GLY A 3 50.96 13.11 2.67
C GLY A 3 49.54 13.61 2.92
N VAL A 4 48.59 13.08 2.15
CA VAL A 4 47.16 13.38 2.17
C VAL A 4 46.52 12.85 3.47
N PRO A 5 45.60 13.57 4.15
CA PRO A 5 44.86 13.03 5.29
C PRO A 5 43.80 12.01 4.84
N ASP A 6 43.73 10.89 5.55
CA ASP A 6 42.73 9.83 5.40
C ASP A 6 41.32 10.34 5.75
N PRO A 7 40.34 10.29 4.82
CA PRO A 7 38.98 10.77 5.06
C PRO A 7 38.10 9.82 5.88
N TYR A 8 38.62 8.72 6.44
CA TYR A 8 37.83 7.72 7.19
C TYR A 8 38.20 7.57 8.68
N ALA A 9 38.85 8.56 9.29
CA ALA A 9 38.99 8.61 10.75
C ALA A 9 37.60 8.77 11.40
N GLY A 10 37.11 7.68 12.01
CA GLY A 10 35.74 7.48 12.43
C GLY A 10 35.19 8.52 13.41
N SER A 11 34.13 9.20 12.99
CA SER A 11 33.21 9.95 13.84
C SER A 11 32.08 9.02 14.32
N ALA A 12 31.91 8.88 15.64
CA ALA A 12 30.74 8.24 16.23
C ALA A 12 29.52 9.15 16.05
N TYR A 13 28.46 8.63 15.43
CA TYR A 13 27.15 9.28 15.39
C TYR A 13 26.17 8.45 16.23
N GLU A 14 25.58 9.06 17.25
CA GLU A 14 24.45 8.51 18.00
C GLU A 14 23.15 8.74 17.21
N TYR A 15 22.44 7.66 16.88
CA TYR A 15 21.04 7.72 16.46
C TYR A 15 20.27 6.64 17.22
N GLU A 16 19.27 7.09 17.99
CA GLU A 16 18.16 6.32 18.57
C GLU A 16 18.43 4.84 18.91
N GLY A 17 19.19 4.61 19.97
CA GLY A 17 18.97 3.47 20.88
C GLY A 17 19.48 2.10 20.44
N TRP A 18 20.23 1.96 19.34
CA TRP A 18 20.87 0.70 18.98
C TRP A 18 22.37 0.87 18.75
N THR A 19 23.20 0.18 19.55
CA THR A 19 24.63 0.01 19.26
C THR A 19 24.81 -1.28 18.46
N VAL A 20 25.18 -1.18 17.18
CA VAL A 20 25.63 -2.32 16.38
C VAL A 20 27.12 -2.52 16.64
N LEU A 21 27.47 -3.55 17.42
CA LEU A 21 28.87 -3.96 17.59
C LEU A 21 29.29 -4.81 16.39
N VAL A 22 30.01 -4.20 15.45
CA VAL A 22 30.76 -4.95 14.42
C VAL A 22 32.08 -5.40 15.06
N THR A 23 32.12 -6.62 15.60
CA THR A 23 33.38 -7.24 16.01
C THR A 23 34.09 -7.84 14.80
N VAL A 24 35.13 -7.16 14.32
CA VAL A 24 36.16 -7.80 13.50
C VAL A 24 36.96 -8.69 14.44
N ARG A 25 36.87 -10.02 14.25
CA ARG A 25 37.76 -10.98 14.93
C ARG A 25 39.06 -11.05 14.15
N ASP A 26 40.09 -10.38 14.66
CA ASP A 26 41.46 -10.70 14.29
C ASP A 26 42.04 -11.69 15.29
N HIS A 27 42.58 -12.77 14.72
CA HIS A 27 43.22 -13.90 15.38
C HIS A 27 44.63 -13.47 15.83
N GLU A 28 44.99 -13.66 17.11
CA GLU A 28 46.31 -14.13 17.61
C GLU A 28 46.36 -14.07 19.16
N GLY A 29 46.88 -15.13 19.81
CA GLY A 29 47.04 -15.23 21.27
C GLY A 29 48.43 -14.80 21.76
N PRO A 30 48.94 -15.26 22.92
CA PRO A 30 48.29 -15.40 24.22
C PRO A 30 49.01 -14.56 25.31
N GLY A 31 48.27 -14.06 26.30
CA GLY A 31 48.87 -13.65 27.59
C GLY A 31 48.27 -12.39 28.21
N GLY A 32 47.91 -12.48 29.49
CA GLY A 32 47.70 -11.31 30.35
C GLY A 32 46.27 -11.17 30.89
N VAL A 33 46.00 -11.91 31.97
CA VAL A 33 44.83 -11.70 32.84
C VAL A 33 45.00 -10.40 33.61
N HIS A 34 44.03 -9.48 33.52
CA HIS A 34 43.79 -8.52 34.60
C HIS A 34 42.28 -8.31 34.82
N HIS A 35 41.79 -8.96 35.88
CA HIS A 35 40.53 -8.62 36.54
C HIS A 35 40.66 -7.24 37.18
N GLN A 36 39.77 -6.32 36.83
CA GLN A 36 39.34 -5.28 37.77
C GLN A 36 37.81 -5.18 37.77
N ASN A 37 37.32 -5.31 39.00
CA ASN A 37 35.93 -5.39 39.42
C ASN A 37 35.47 -3.97 39.77
N THR A 38 34.43 -3.45 39.09
CA THR A 38 33.83 -2.17 39.49
C THR A 38 32.31 -2.31 39.59
N ARG A 39 31.80 -1.87 40.73
CA ARG A 39 30.48 -2.13 41.31
C ARG A 39 29.36 -1.49 40.51
N HIS A 40 28.28 -2.25 40.29
CA HIS A 40 27.00 -1.73 39.80
C HIS A 40 26.32 -0.86 40.86
N LEU A 41 26.06 0.40 40.52
CA LEU A 41 25.04 1.24 41.14
C LEU A 41 23.84 1.26 40.19
N GLY A 42 22.73 0.66 40.64
CA GLY A 42 21.50 0.53 39.86
C GLY A 42 20.80 1.87 39.68
N VAL A 43 20.35 2.13 38.46
CA VAL A 43 19.32 3.12 38.15
C VAL A 43 18.12 2.36 37.61
N SER A 44 17.00 2.54 38.29
CA SER A 44 15.70 1.94 37.99
C SER A 44 15.25 2.31 36.56
N ALA A 45 15.10 1.31 35.70
CA ALA A 45 14.44 1.49 34.41
C ALA A 45 12.94 1.71 34.65
N VAL A 46 12.45 2.89 34.28
CA VAL A 46 11.01 3.10 34.06
C VAL A 46 10.70 2.33 32.78
N ALA A 47 9.88 1.29 32.90
CA ALA A 47 9.44 0.50 31.74
C ALA A 47 8.68 1.42 30.78
N ALA A 48 9.32 1.76 29.66
CA ALA A 48 8.60 2.25 28.50
C ALA A 48 7.87 1.06 27.91
N ASP A 49 6.54 1.07 28.01
CA ASP A 49 5.68 0.10 27.33
C ASP A 49 6.01 0.12 25.83
N THR A 50 6.68 -0.94 25.39
CA THR A 50 6.90 -1.23 23.98
C THR A 50 5.54 -1.42 23.33
N ILE A 51 5.09 -0.45 22.55
CA ILE A 51 3.96 -0.63 21.62
C ILE A 51 4.44 -1.64 20.58
N SER A 52 4.16 -2.92 20.84
CA SER A 52 4.37 -4.03 19.92
C SER A 52 3.60 -3.74 18.62
N SER A 53 4.30 -3.40 17.56
CA SER A 53 3.75 -3.22 16.21
C SER A 53 3.72 -4.54 15.44
N GLU A 54 3.26 -5.61 16.07
CA GLU A 54 2.78 -6.77 15.33
C GLU A 54 1.50 -6.36 14.58
N PRO A 55 1.30 -6.72 13.30
CA PRO A 55 0.03 -6.51 12.63
C PRO A 55 -1.02 -7.37 13.31
N GLY A 56 -1.65 -6.80 14.33
CA GLY A 56 -2.80 -7.36 15.00
C GLY A 56 -3.96 -7.58 14.02
N PRO A 57 -4.97 -8.37 14.41
CA PRO A 57 -6.15 -8.63 13.60
C PRO A 57 -6.65 -7.36 12.91
N CYS A 58 -6.93 -7.44 11.60
CA CYS A 58 -7.28 -6.32 10.74
C CYS A 58 -8.24 -5.36 11.45
N GLU A 59 -7.89 -4.08 11.57
CA GLU A 59 -8.66 -3.10 12.33
C GLU A 59 -10.13 -3.05 11.87
N SER A 60 -10.39 -3.22 10.57
CA SER A 60 -11.74 -3.33 10.01
C SER A 60 -12.54 -4.53 10.54
N LEU A 61 -11.88 -5.67 10.83
CA LEU A 61 -12.51 -6.82 11.47
C LEU A 61 -12.81 -6.56 12.95
N ARG A 62 -11.94 -5.84 13.66
CA ARG A 62 -12.20 -5.42 15.05
C ARG A 62 -13.37 -4.46 15.12
N ILE A 63 -13.45 -3.49 14.21
CA ILE A 63 -14.59 -2.57 14.10
C ILE A 63 -15.89 -3.35 13.82
N PHE A 64 -15.88 -4.29 12.86
CA PHE A 64 -17.04 -5.15 12.62
C PHE A 64 -17.44 -5.94 13.86
N GLY A 65 -16.45 -6.55 14.54
CA GLY A 65 -16.65 -7.33 15.75
C GLY A 65 -17.26 -6.50 16.88
N ALA A 66 -16.79 -5.28 17.09
CA ALA A 66 -17.32 -4.34 18.08
C ALA A 66 -18.76 -3.90 17.75
N VAL A 67 -19.07 -3.64 16.47
CA VAL A 67 -20.43 -3.32 16.03
C VAL A 67 -21.37 -4.50 16.28
N LEU A 68 -20.96 -5.72 15.90
CA LEU A 68 -21.72 -6.94 16.15
C LEU A 68 -21.97 -7.15 17.65
N GLN A 69 -20.92 -6.98 18.47
CA GLN A 69 -21.01 -7.07 19.92
C GLN A 69 -22.02 -6.05 20.48
N GLY A 70 -21.97 -4.80 20.04
CA GLY A 70 -22.90 -3.75 20.49
C GLY A 70 -24.36 -4.09 20.16
N PHE A 71 -24.63 -4.64 18.97
CA PHE A 71 -25.99 -5.12 18.63
C PHE A 71 -26.42 -6.32 19.45
N ARG A 72 -25.50 -7.26 19.72
CA ARG A 72 -25.77 -8.43 20.58
C ARG A 72 -26.14 -8.00 22.00
N GLU A 73 -25.37 -7.07 22.57
CA GLU A 73 -25.59 -6.53 23.91
C GLU A 73 -26.89 -5.73 24.00
N ARG A 74 -27.20 -4.92 22.98
CA ARG A 74 -28.51 -4.24 22.87
C ARG A 74 -29.70 -5.20 22.86
N ALA A 75 -29.51 -6.39 22.31
CA ALA A 75 -30.53 -7.44 22.27
C ALA A 75 -30.55 -8.32 23.55
N ASP A 76 -29.78 -7.96 24.58
CA ASP A 76 -29.63 -8.71 25.84
C ASP A 76 -29.24 -10.19 25.64
N LEU A 77 -28.42 -10.46 24.62
CA LEU A 77 -27.97 -11.81 24.32
C LEU A 77 -26.56 -12.07 24.81
N THR A 78 -26.36 -13.17 25.54
CA THR A 78 -25.00 -13.70 25.76
C THR A 78 -24.42 -14.27 24.46
N GLN A 79 -23.10 -14.47 24.40
CA GLN A 79 -22.46 -15.10 23.24
C GLN A 79 -23.02 -16.51 22.99
N GLU A 80 -23.32 -17.28 24.04
CA GLU A 80 -23.94 -18.61 23.94
C GLU A 80 -25.35 -18.53 23.36
N ALA A 81 -26.16 -17.58 23.86
CA ALA A 81 -27.53 -17.41 23.43
C ALA A 81 -27.62 -16.91 21.98
N PHE A 82 -26.70 -16.03 21.58
CA PHE A 82 -26.58 -15.56 20.21
C PHE A 82 -26.08 -16.67 19.28
N ALA A 83 -25.01 -17.38 19.65
CA ALA A 83 -24.44 -18.48 18.89
C ALA A 83 -25.48 -19.55 18.52
N ARG A 84 -26.36 -19.92 19.46
CA ARG A 84 -27.48 -20.84 19.20
C ARG A 84 -28.45 -20.32 18.13
N ARG A 85 -28.80 -19.03 18.17
CA ARG A 85 -29.75 -18.41 17.23
C ARG A 85 -29.16 -18.28 15.83
N VAL A 86 -27.89 -17.90 15.70
CA VAL A 86 -27.21 -17.83 14.39
C VAL A 86 -26.72 -19.19 13.90
N ARG A 87 -26.76 -20.24 14.75
CA ARG A 87 -26.35 -21.62 14.51
C ARG A 87 -24.85 -21.75 14.21
N TYR A 88 -24.04 -21.10 15.03
CA TYR A 88 -22.58 -21.23 15.06
C TYR A 88 -22.11 -21.59 16.47
N SER A 89 -20.84 -21.94 16.64
CA SER A 89 -20.28 -22.19 17.97
C SER A 89 -20.02 -20.90 18.73
N VAL A 90 -20.00 -20.97 20.05
CA VAL A 90 -19.70 -19.83 20.94
C VAL A 90 -18.30 -19.29 20.66
N HIS A 91 -17.32 -20.19 20.50
CA HIS A 91 -15.95 -19.83 20.11
C HIS A 91 -15.89 -19.13 18.75
N PHE A 92 -16.74 -19.49 17.79
CA PHE A 92 -16.81 -18.81 16.51
C PHE A 92 -17.32 -17.37 16.70
N VAL A 93 -18.41 -17.18 17.43
CA VAL A 93 -18.97 -15.84 17.74
C VAL A 93 -17.91 -14.97 18.43
N ALA A 94 -17.27 -15.48 19.48
CA ALA A 94 -16.22 -14.76 20.20
C ALA A 94 -15.06 -14.37 19.27
N SER A 95 -14.64 -15.28 18.39
CA SER A 95 -13.57 -15.01 17.43
C SER A 95 -13.93 -13.94 16.39
N VAL A 96 -15.21 -13.80 16.03
CA VAL A 96 -15.70 -12.74 15.14
C VAL A 96 -15.80 -11.41 15.89
N GLU A 97 -16.36 -11.39 17.10
CA GLU A 97 -16.45 -10.18 17.95
C GLU A 97 -15.07 -9.60 18.27
N GLN A 98 -14.06 -10.46 18.43
CA GLN A 98 -12.67 -10.05 18.68
C GLN A 98 -11.91 -9.66 17.41
N GLY A 99 -12.57 -9.64 16.25
CA GLY A 99 -11.96 -9.30 14.96
C GLY A 99 -10.93 -10.31 14.46
N ARG A 100 -10.86 -11.52 15.04
CA ARG A 100 -9.89 -12.56 14.65
C ARG A 100 -10.38 -13.43 13.48
N ARG A 101 -11.67 -13.36 13.12
CA ARG A 101 -12.27 -14.18 12.07
C ARG A 101 -13.23 -13.37 11.21
N LEU A 102 -13.11 -13.53 9.88
CA LEU A 102 -14.03 -12.98 8.90
C LEU A 102 -15.40 -13.68 9.00
N PRO A 103 -16.51 -12.94 9.16
CA PRO A 103 -17.85 -13.53 9.17
C PRO A 103 -18.26 -14.00 7.75
N PRO A 104 -18.75 -15.24 7.57
CA PRO A 104 -19.34 -15.68 6.31
C PRO A 104 -20.69 -15.00 6.08
N ALA A 105 -21.12 -14.84 4.82
CA ALA A 105 -22.38 -14.17 4.46
C ALA A 105 -23.60 -14.72 5.23
N ARG A 106 -23.74 -16.04 5.32
CA ARG A 106 -24.82 -16.70 6.09
C ARG A 106 -24.82 -16.37 7.59
N PHE A 107 -23.66 -16.09 8.18
CA PHE A 107 -23.60 -15.63 9.57
C PHE A 107 -24.12 -14.21 9.68
N VAL A 108 -23.73 -13.33 8.76
CA VAL A 108 -24.16 -11.92 8.73
C VAL A 108 -25.67 -11.81 8.52
N GLU A 109 -26.22 -12.56 7.56
CA GLU A 109 -27.67 -12.61 7.29
C GLU A 109 -28.47 -12.98 8.54
N ARG A 110 -28.05 -14.04 9.25
CA ARG A 110 -28.71 -14.47 10.48
C ARG A 110 -28.50 -13.52 11.64
N ALA A 111 -27.31 -12.93 11.75
CA ALA A 111 -27.03 -11.93 12.77
C ALA A 111 -27.90 -10.68 12.57
N GLU A 112 -28.08 -10.25 11.32
CA GLU A 112 -28.96 -9.14 10.94
C GLU A 112 -30.41 -9.40 11.37
N GLU A 113 -30.94 -10.59 11.07
CA GLU A 113 -32.28 -11.01 11.45
C GLU A 113 -32.45 -11.14 12.97
N VAL A 114 -31.51 -11.80 13.64
CA VAL A 114 -31.59 -12.08 15.08
C VAL A 114 -31.44 -10.82 15.93
N LEU A 115 -30.65 -9.86 15.48
CA LEU A 115 -30.32 -8.66 16.26
C LEU A 115 -31.12 -7.41 15.84
N ASP A 116 -31.97 -7.54 14.83
CA ASP A 116 -32.73 -6.45 14.20
C ASP A 116 -31.83 -5.24 13.93
N ALA A 117 -30.76 -5.47 13.16
CA ALA A 117 -29.66 -4.51 13.01
C ALA A 117 -29.87 -3.49 11.86
N PHE A 118 -31.09 -3.39 11.31
CA PHE A 118 -31.49 -2.36 10.32
C PHE A 118 -30.62 -2.27 9.04
N GLY A 119 -30.06 -3.40 8.61
CA GLY A 119 -29.13 -3.52 7.49
C GLY A 119 -27.69 -3.08 7.80
N ILE A 120 -27.38 -2.76 9.06
CA ILE A 120 -26.07 -2.23 9.44
C ILE A 120 -25.00 -3.32 9.42
N LEU A 121 -25.31 -4.55 9.87
CA LEU A 121 -24.34 -5.64 9.85
C LEU A 121 -24.05 -6.10 8.43
N GLN A 122 -25.03 -6.10 7.53
CA GLN A 122 -24.84 -6.35 6.11
C GLN A 122 -23.94 -5.30 5.45
N LYS A 123 -24.20 -4.01 5.68
CA LYS A 123 -23.36 -2.91 5.15
C LYS A 123 -21.94 -2.95 5.72
N ALA A 124 -21.81 -3.22 7.02
CA ALA A 124 -20.50 -3.39 7.67
C ALA A 124 -19.77 -4.60 7.12
N ALA A 125 -20.46 -5.73 6.94
CA ALA A 125 -19.90 -6.93 6.36
C ALA A 125 -19.40 -6.67 4.94
N HIS A 126 -20.14 -5.97 4.07
CA HIS A 126 -19.66 -5.62 2.72
C HIS A 126 -18.33 -4.86 2.71
N ARG A 127 -18.07 -4.03 3.71
CA ARG A 127 -16.79 -3.32 3.86
C ARG A 127 -15.65 -4.25 4.27
N VAL A 128 -15.95 -5.42 4.82
CA VAL A 128 -14.99 -6.39 5.34
C VAL A 128 -14.88 -7.64 4.46
N THR A 129 -15.97 -8.12 3.84
CA THR A 129 -16.06 -9.26 2.92
C THR A 129 -15.64 -8.88 1.51
N ARG A 130 -14.73 -9.67 0.91
CA ARG A 130 -14.07 -9.44 -0.39
C ARG A 130 -15.01 -8.86 -1.47
N GLN A 131 -14.57 -7.77 -2.11
CA GLN A 131 -14.96 -7.49 -3.48
C GLN A 131 -14.10 -8.39 -4.38
N PRO A 132 -14.67 -9.16 -5.33
CA PRO A 132 -13.89 -9.94 -6.28
C PRO A 132 -12.85 -9.04 -6.99
N GLY A 133 -11.61 -9.53 -7.14
CA GLY A 133 -10.58 -8.83 -7.92
C GLY A 133 -9.83 -7.67 -7.23
N LEU A 134 -10.19 -7.24 -6.02
CA LEU A 134 -9.44 -6.21 -5.28
C LEU A 134 -8.90 -6.72 -3.94
N ALA A 135 -7.66 -6.34 -3.63
CA ALA A 135 -7.05 -6.64 -2.35
C ALA A 135 -7.81 -5.94 -1.20
N ALA A 136 -7.91 -6.60 -0.05
CA ALA A 136 -8.77 -6.14 1.04
C ALA A 136 -8.41 -4.73 1.54
N TRP A 137 -7.11 -4.41 1.54
CA TRP A 137 -6.53 -3.12 1.94
C TRP A 137 -6.72 -2.02 0.90
N PHE A 138 -6.93 -2.37 -0.38
CA PHE A 138 -7.09 -1.41 -1.48
C PHE A 138 -8.55 -0.95 -1.67
N ARG A 139 -9.53 -1.71 -1.18
CA ARG A 139 -10.96 -1.43 -1.42
C ARG A 139 -11.43 -0.05 -0.96
N GLN A 140 -10.95 0.42 0.18
CA GLN A 140 -11.32 1.76 0.68
C GLN A 140 -10.77 2.85 -0.22
N TRP A 141 -9.54 2.70 -0.69
CA TRP A 141 -8.95 3.57 -1.69
C TRP A 141 -9.76 3.52 -2.99
N ALA A 142 -10.15 2.33 -3.44
CA ALA A 142 -10.92 2.17 -4.66
C ALA A 142 -12.26 2.92 -4.66
N GLY A 143 -13.00 2.88 -3.56
CA GLY A 143 -14.23 3.67 -3.40
C GLY A 143 -14.00 5.19 -3.36
N LEU A 144 -12.82 5.65 -2.92
CA LEU A 144 -12.46 7.06 -2.95
C LEU A 144 -12.06 7.53 -4.35
N GLU A 145 -11.41 6.68 -5.16
CA GLU A 145 -11.07 7.00 -6.56
C GLU A 145 -12.32 7.33 -7.39
N GLU A 146 -13.45 6.65 -7.13
CA GLU A 146 -14.74 6.94 -7.78
C GLU A 146 -15.35 8.30 -7.44
N LEU A 147 -14.94 8.90 -6.32
CA LEU A 147 -15.45 10.20 -5.86
C LEU A 147 -14.47 11.34 -6.12
N ALA A 148 -13.22 11.02 -6.44
CA ALA A 148 -12.15 12.00 -6.51
C ALA A 148 -12.38 13.08 -7.58
N ILE A 149 -11.95 14.31 -7.26
CA ILE A 149 -11.81 15.41 -8.22
C ILE A 149 -10.38 15.54 -8.74
N SER A 150 -9.40 15.04 -7.98
CA SER A 150 -8.01 14.89 -8.42
C SER A 150 -7.39 13.60 -7.88
N LEU A 151 -6.55 12.96 -8.70
CA LEU A 151 -5.84 11.71 -8.43
C LEU A 151 -4.39 11.84 -8.88
N TYR A 152 -3.46 11.77 -7.93
CA TYR A 152 -2.04 11.92 -8.14
C TYR A 152 -1.34 10.62 -7.78
N THR A 153 -0.64 10.02 -8.75
CA THR A 153 0.05 8.74 -8.58
C THR A 153 1.52 8.92 -8.91
N TYR A 154 2.38 8.52 -7.99
CA TYR A 154 3.79 8.25 -8.27
C TYR A 154 4.00 6.74 -8.13
N GLU A 155 4.50 6.10 -9.18
CA GLU A 155 4.80 4.68 -9.14
C GLU A 155 6.21 4.38 -9.66
N SER A 156 6.91 3.55 -8.88
CA SER A 156 8.33 3.28 -9.04
C SER A 156 8.65 1.80 -9.22
N ARG A 157 7.65 0.93 -9.35
CA ARG A 157 7.83 -0.53 -9.47
C ARG A 157 7.20 -1.09 -10.73
N LEU A 158 5.97 -0.68 -11.06
CA LEU A 158 5.13 -1.26 -12.11
C LEU A 158 4.23 -0.19 -12.74
N ILE A 159 3.77 -0.35 -13.98
CA ILE A 159 2.84 0.65 -14.54
C ILE A 159 1.55 0.70 -13.71
N PRO A 160 1.03 1.88 -13.30
CA PRO A 160 -0.20 2.00 -12.53
C PRO A 160 -1.36 1.28 -13.20
N GLY A 161 -2.24 0.64 -12.43
CA GLY A 161 -3.32 -0.19 -12.97
C GLY A 161 -4.22 0.53 -13.99
N LEU A 162 -4.45 1.83 -13.82
CA LEU A 162 -5.21 2.69 -14.73
C LEU A 162 -4.54 2.92 -16.10
N LEU A 163 -3.24 2.64 -16.21
CA LEU A 163 -2.42 2.82 -17.42
C LEU A 163 -1.92 1.49 -18.01
N GLN A 164 -2.34 0.35 -17.47
CA GLN A 164 -1.90 -0.96 -17.97
C GLN A 164 -2.72 -1.39 -19.20
N THR A 165 -2.11 -2.13 -20.12
CA THR A 165 -2.84 -2.91 -21.11
C THR A 165 -3.22 -4.28 -20.55
N GLU A 166 -4.19 -4.97 -21.16
CA GLU A 166 -4.54 -6.34 -20.77
C GLU A 166 -3.31 -7.27 -20.81
N ALA A 167 -2.50 -7.18 -21.88
CA ALA A 167 -1.29 -8.01 -22.03
C ALA A 167 -0.28 -7.79 -20.90
N TYR A 168 -0.08 -6.53 -20.48
CA TYR A 168 0.80 -6.21 -19.35
C TYR A 168 0.23 -6.73 -18.04
N ALA A 169 -1.07 -6.48 -17.78
CA ALA A 169 -1.74 -6.94 -16.56
C ALA A 169 -1.75 -8.47 -16.46
N ARG A 170 -2.01 -9.17 -17.57
CA ARG A 170 -2.01 -10.63 -17.65
C ARG A 170 -0.64 -11.20 -17.30
N THR A 171 0.42 -10.61 -17.87
CA THR A 171 1.80 -10.97 -17.52
C THR A 171 2.05 -10.86 -16.02
N LEU A 172 1.57 -9.81 -15.34
CA LEU A 172 1.74 -9.66 -13.90
C LEU A 172 0.99 -10.73 -13.09
N PHE A 173 -0.23 -11.06 -13.48
CA PHE A 173 -1.05 -12.03 -12.76
C PHE A 173 -0.57 -13.47 -12.96
N GLU A 174 -0.13 -13.83 -14.16
CA GLU A 174 0.44 -15.16 -14.47
C GLU A 174 1.77 -15.41 -13.73
N ASN A 175 2.54 -14.36 -13.48
CA ASN A 175 3.82 -14.44 -12.77
C ASN A 175 3.70 -14.17 -11.25
N ARG A 176 2.46 -14.17 -10.72
CA ARG A 176 2.24 -13.97 -9.28
C ARG A 176 2.76 -15.16 -8.48
N VAL A 177 3.26 -14.87 -7.29
CA VAL A 177 3.64 -15.88 -6.28
C VAL A 177 2.75 -15.70 -5.04
N PRO A 178 2.04 -16.76 -4.58
CA PRO A 178 1.88 -18.07 -5.23
C PRO A 178 1.09 -17.97 -6.55
N PRO A 179 1.21 -18.97 -7.45
CA PRO A 179 0.50 -18.98 -8.72
C PRO A 179 -1.02 -18.90 -8.55
N LEU A 180 -1.67 -18.20 -9.47
CA LEU A 180 -3.12 -18.13 -9.59
C LEU A 180 -3.62 -19.20 -10.57
N SER A 181 -4.86 -19.65 -10.41
CA SER A 181 -5.54 -20.42 -11.46
C SER A 181 -5.96 -19.50 -12.62
N ASP A 182 -6.18 -20.06 -13.80
CA ASP A 182 -6.63 -19.30 -14.98
C ASP A 182 -7.93 -18.52 -14.69
N GLU A 183 -8.90 -19.15 -14.02
CA GLU A 183 -10.14 -18.48 -13.57
C GLU A 183 -9.88 -17.27 -12.64
N GLN A 184 -8.86 -17.36 -11.78
CA GLN A 184 -8.47 -16.27 -10.89
C GLN A 184 -7.78 -15.15 -11.68
N VAL A 185 -6.93 -15.49 -12.65
CA VAL A 185 -6.30 -14.50 -13.54
C VAL A 185 -7.36 -13.75 -14.31
N ASP A 186 -8.31 -14.46 -14.94
CA ASP A 186 -9.38 -13.84 -15.73
C ASP A 186 -10.29 -12.95 -14.88
N ALA A 187 -10.63 -13.37 -13.65
CA ALA A 187 -11.39 -12.53 -12.72
C ALA A 187 -10.64 -11.24 -12.32
N GLN A 188 -9.32 -11.32 -12.12
CA GLN A 188 -8.48 -10.16 -11.81
C GLN A 188 -8.35 -9.22 -13.02
N LEU A 189 -8.24 -9.76 -14.23
CA LEU A 189 -8.21 -8.99 -15.46
C LEU A 189 -9.52 -8.26 -15.71
N ALA A 190 -10.67 -8.92 -15.52
CA ALA A 190 -11.98 -8.29 -15.66
C ALA A 190 -12.13 -7.10 -14.70
N ALA A 191 -11.76 -7.27 -13.43
CA ALA A 191 -11.78 -6.19 -12.44
C ALA A 191 -10.80 -5.05 -12.80
N ARG A 192 -9.64 -5.37 -13.37
CA ARG A 192 -8.66 -4.37 -13.86
C ARG A 192 -9.24 -3.56 -15.03
N GLN A 193 -9.88 -4.22 -16.00
CA GLN A 193 -10.44 -3.58 -17.20
C GLN A 193 -11.62 -2.68 -16.87
N GLU A 194 -12.50 -3.10 -15.97
CA GLU A 194 -13.61 -2.26 -15.48
C GLU A 194 -13.06 -0.97 -14.86
N ARG A 195 -12.04 -1.11 -14.00
CA ARG A 195 -11.40 0.04 -13.34
C ARG A 195 -10.68 0.99 -14.30
N GLN A 196 -10.10 0.47 -15.38
CA GLN A 196 -9.38 1.27 -16.37
C GLN A 196 -10.25 2.25 -17.15
N GLN A 197 -11.58 2.12 -17.08
CA GLN A 197 -12.50 3.09 -17.69
C GLN A 197 -12.56 4.41 -16.92
N LEU A 198 -12.09 4.45 -15.65
CA LEU A 198 -12.23 5.60 -14.76
C LEU A 198 -11.76 6.94 -15.37
N PRO A 199 -10.61 7.04 -16.06
CA PRO A 199 -10.20 8.30 -16.69
C PRO A 199 -11.14 8.76 -17.81
N ARG A 200 -11.74 7.82 -18.55
CA ARG A 200 -12.68 8.10 -19.65
C ARG A 200 -14.06 8.48 -19.13
N ASP A 201 -14.54 7.77 -18.12
CA ASP A 201 -15.86 7.99 -17.52
C ASP A 201 -15.92 9.27 -16.68
N ARG A 202 -14.76 9.81 -16.30
CA ARG A 202 -14.64 11.00 -15.44
C ARG A 202 -13.82 12.11 -16.10
N PRO A 203 -14.33 12.73 -17.17
CA PRO A 203 -13.61 13.78 -17.91
C PRO A 203 -13.35 15.05 -17.08
N ASN A 204 -14.03 15.22 -15.93
CA ASN A 204 -13.86 16.35 -15.01
C ASN A 204 -12.97 16.03 -13.79
N THR A 205 -12.41 14.82 -13.70
CA THR A 205 -11.45 14.44 -12.64
C THR A 205 -10.04 14.54 -13.20
N ALA A 206 -9.15 15.25 -12.51
CA ALA A 206 -7.75 15.38 -12.93
C ALA A 206 -6.91 14.17 -12.50
N PHE A 207 -6.26 13.49 -13.44
CA PHE A 207 -5.35 12.39 -13.19
C PHE A 207 -3.92 12.81 -13.51
N SER A 208 -3.00 12.67 -12.57
CA SER A 208 -1.58 12.96 -12.77
C SER A 208 -0.75 11.75 -12.38
N PHE A 209 0.08 11.28 -13.30
CA PHE A 209 0.92 10.10 -13.14
C PHE A 209 2.39 10.49 -13.31
N ILE A 210 3.22 10.10 -12.35
CA ILE A 210 4.68 10.17 -12.46
C ILE A 210 5.20 8.73 -12.46
N LEU A 211 5.80 8.32 -13.56
CA LEU A 211 6.28 6.95 -13.80
C LEU A 211 7.79 6.91 -13.84
N GLU A 212 8.41 5.93 -13.20
CA GLU A 212 9.85 5.70 -13.37
C GLU A 212 10.17 5.12 -14.76
N GLU A 213 11.16 5.69 -15.46
CA GLU A 213 11.59 5.27 -16.80
C GLU A 213 11.96 3.77 -16.85
N HIS A 214 12.59 3.26 -15.79
CA HIS A 214 13.04 1.87 -15.73
C HIS A 214 11.92 0.83 -15.87
N MET A 215 10.68 1.21 -15.55
CA MET A 215 9.51 0.32 -15.64
C MET A 215 9.21 -0.07 -17.08
N LEU A 216 9.52 0.82 -18.03
CA LEU A 216 9.38 0.58 -19.47
C LEU A 216 10.61 -0.14 -20.04
N LEU A 217 11.81 0.15 -19.52
CA LEU A 217 13.05 -0.53 -19.91
C LEU A 217 13.09 -2.00 -19.52
N ARG A 218 12.43 -2.37 -18.41
CA ARG A 218 12.29 -3.77 -17.97
C ARG A 218 11.60 -4.66 -19.01
N ARG A 219 10.78 -4.07 -19.89
CA ARG A 219 10.01 -4.75 -20.93
C ARG A 219 9.20 -5.94 -20.40
N THR A 220 8.50 -5.75 -19.29
CA THR A 220 7.64 -6.79 -18.69
C THR A 220 6.64 -7.31 -19.73
N GLY A 221 6.67 -8.62 -19.98
CA GLY A 221 5.84 -9.27 -21.01
C GLY A 221 6.43 -9.20 -22.42
N GLY A 222 7.66 -8.72 -22.59
CA GLY A 222 8.37 -8.67 -23.87
C GLY A 222 8.20 -7.37 -24.66
N ALA A 223 8.88 -7.28 -25.80
CA ALA A 223 8.93 -6.07 -26.63
C ALA A 223 7.56 -5.67 -27.19
N GLU A 224 6.76 -6.63 -27.68
CA GLU A 224 5.41 -6.37 -28.18
C GLU A 224 4.48 -5.81 -27.11
N THR A 225 4.46 -6.43 -25.92
CA THR A 225 3.67 -5.96 -24.77
C THR A 225 4.08 -4.54 -24.37
N THR A 226 5.39 -4.26 -24.37
CA THR A 226 5.92 -2.93 -24.06
C THR A 226 5.54 -1.90 -25.11
N ARG A 227 5.55 -2.27 -26.40
CA ARG A 227 5.16 -1.38 -27.49
C ARG A 227 3.68 -1.00 -27.37
N GLY A 228 2.82 -1.99 -27.19
CA GLY A 228 1.38 -1.77 -26.98
C GLY A 228 1.08 -0.98 -25.70
N LEU A 229 1.86 -1.19 -24.64
CA LEU A 229 1.77 -0.43 -23.40
C LEU A 229 2.13 1.05 -23.60
N ILE A 230 3.23 1.35 -24.29
CA ILE A 230 3.61 2.73 -24.58
C ILE A 230 2.56 3.41 -25.47
N ASP A 231 2.05 2.70 -26.49
CA ASP A 231 0.95 3.19 -27.34
C ASP A 231 -0.28 3.56 -26.50
N HIS A 232 -0.67 2.69 -25.58
CA HIS A 232 -1.80 2.93 -24.70
C HIS A 232 -1.57 4.11 -23.75
N VAL A 233 -0.38 4.22 -23.14
CA VAL A 233 -0.05 5.37 -22.26
C VAL A 233 -0.10 6.68 -23.03
N LEU A 234 0.42 6.71 -24.27
CA LEU A 234 0.35 7.89 -25.14
C LEU A 234 -1.10 8.25 -25.51
N GLU A 235 -1.95 7.25 -25.78
CA GLU A 235 -3.37 7.46 -26.05
C GLU A 235 -4.09 8.04 -24.83
N VAL A 236 -3.87 7.47 -23.65
CA VAL A 236 -4.50 7.92 -22.40
C VAL A 236 -4.02 9.31 -22.01
N ASN A 237 -2.73 9.62 -22.17
CA ASN A 237 -2.17 10.96 -21.94
C ASN A 237 -2.69 12.02 -22.93
N ALA A 238 -3.31 11.64 -24.06
CA ALA A 238 -3.93 12.60 -24.96
C ALA A 238 -5.29 13.12 -24.45
N MET A 239 -5.84 12.52 -23.38
CA MET A 239 -7.07 12.99 -22.75
C MET A 239 -6.83 14.30 -22.01
N ARG A 240 -7.83 15.19 -22.02
CA ARG A 240 -7.73 16.54 -21.41
C ARG A 240 -7.53 16.52 -19.90
N ASN A 241 -7.87 15.40 -19.27
CA ASN A 241 -7.90 15.22 -17.83
C ASN A 241 -6.80 14.29 -17.32
N VAL A 242 -5.88 13.85 -18.18
CA VAL A 242 -4.76 12.98 -17.80
C VAL A 242 -3.43 13.64 -18.15
N GLU A 243 -2.49 13.59 -17.21
CA GLU A 243 -1.11 14.03 -17.38
C GLU A 243 -0.17 12.90 -16.96
N VAL A 244 0.78 12.56 -17.84
CA VAL A 244 1.82 11.56 -17.59
C VAL A 244 3.19 12.21 -17.71
N GLN A 245 3.97 12.12 -16.64
CA GLN A 245 5.37 12.50 -16.61
C GLN A 245 6.25 11.28 -16.35
N VAL A 246 7.46 11.30 -16.91
CA VAL A 246 8.47 10.27 -16.68
C VAL A 246 9.58 10.82 -15.79
N MET A 247 9.89 10.10 -14.70
CA MET A 247 11.10 10.31 -13.93
C MET A 247 12.27 9.65 -14.69
N PRO A 248 13.24 10.43 -15.20
CA PRO A 248 14.30 9.89 -16.03
C PRO A 248 15.33 9.14 -15.18
N LEU A 249 15.91 8.07 -15.73
CA LEU A 249 16.97 7.29 -15.09
C LEU A 249 18.19 8.13 -14.70
N ALA A 250 18.48 9.19 -15.47
CA ALA A 250 19.59 10.10 -15.20
C ALA A 250 19.37 10.95 -13.93
N ARG A 251 18.20 10.90 -13.29
CA ARG A 251 17.94 11.64 -12.06
C ARG A 251 18.54 10.92 -10.85
N GLU A 252 19.73 11.35 -10.45
CA GLU A 252 20.47 10.75 -9.32
C GLU A 252 19.75 10.89 -7.96
N VAL A 253 19.06 12.01 -7.74
CA VAL A 253 18.36 12.30 -6.49
C VAL A 253 16.96 12.82 -6.76
N HIS A 254 15.96 12.11 -6.25
CA HIS A 254 14.55 12.52 -6.30
C HIS A 254 13.80 12.13 -5.02
N SER A 255 12.60 12.69 -4.87
CA SER A 255 11.83 12.57 -3.62
C SER A 255 10.98 11.29 -3.54
N GLY A 256 11.21 10.34 -4.44
CA GLY A 256 10.41 9.12 -4.60
C GLY A 256 11.05 7.85 -4.02
N LEU A 257 12.25 7.96 -3.46
CA LEU A 257 13.04 6.80 -3.01
C LEU A 257 12.37 5.98 -1.89
N ASN A 258 11.40 6.56 -1.18
CA ASN A 258 10.61 5.85 -0.16
C ASN A 258 9.53 4.94 -0.77
N GLY A 259 9.48 4.83 -2.09
CA GLY A 259 8.52 4.02 -2.81
C GLY A 259 7.29 4.81 -3.28
N PRO A 260 6.32 4.09 -3.84
CA PRO A 260 5.18 4.70 -4.50
C PRO A 260 4.16 5.25 -3.52
N MET A 261 3.40 6.20 -4.02
CA MET A 261 2.34 6.85 -3.26
C MET A 261 1.25 7.34 -4.20
N GLN A 262 0.05 7.40 -3.65
CA GLN A 262 -1.11 7.98 -4.31
C GLN A 262 -1.73 9.03 -3.39
N LEU A 263 -2.24 10.09 -3.98
CA LEU A 263 -3.00 11.14 -3.31
C LEU A 263 -4.29 11.39 -4.09
N LEU A 264 -5.36 11.68 -3.38
CA LEU A 264 -6.60 12.13 -4.00
C LEU A 264 -7.26 13.21 -3.18
N GLU A 265 -8.07 14.00 -3.87
CA GLU A 265 -8.93 15.02 -3.28
C GLU A 265 -10.40 14.71 -3.56
N THR A 266 -11.25 14.85 -2.56
CA THR A 266 -12.71 14.71 -2.70
C THR A 266 -13.38 16.05 -3.04
N PRO A 267 -14.65 16.06 -3.48
CA PRO A 267 -15.39 17.30 -3.76
C PRO A 267 -15.50 18.25 -2.56
N GLU A 268 -15.36 17.74 -1.34
CA GLU A 268 -15.33 18.53 -0.10
C GLU A 268 -13.93 19.09 0.23
N ASN A 269 -12.98 19.01 -0.70
CA ASN A 269 -11.57 19.41 -0.54
C ASN A 269 -10.84 18.66 0.57
N ARG A 270 -11.21 17.39 0.78
CA ARG A 270 -10.53 16.50 1.71
C ARG A 270 -9.50 15.67 0.98
N TRP A 271 -8.30 15.63 1.52
CA TRP A 271 -7.19 14.88 0.96
C TRP A 271 -7.00 13.54 1.65
N PHE A 272 -6.75 12.52 0.84
CA PHE A 272 -6.40 11.18 1.28
C PHE A 272 -5.12 10.75 0.57
N GLY A 273 -4.33 9.95 1.27
CA GLY A 273 -3.10 9.37 0.76
C GLY A 273 -3.18 7.86 0.83
N TYR A 274 -2.48 7.18 -0.05
CA TYR A 274 -2.37 5.74 -0.01
C TYR A 274 -0.98 5.29 -0.42
N VAL A 275 -0.39 4.43 0.40
CA VAL A 275 0.92 3.82 0.17
C VAL A 275 0.77 2.32 0.25
N GLU A 276 1.44 1.60 -0.64
CA GLU A 276 1.28 0.16 -0.79
C GLU A 276 2.63 -0.56 -0.75
N GLY A 277 2.75 -1.52 0.16
CA GLY A 277 3.83 -2.48 0.25
C GLY A 277 3.43 -3.85 -0.29
N GLN A 278 4.28 -4.84 -0.10
CA GLN A 278 3.94 -6.22 -0.41
C GLN A 278 2.83 -6.69 0.53
N GLU A 279 1.71 -7.18 -0.04
CA GLU A 279 0.55 -7.72 0.68
C GLU A 279 -0.02 -6.78 1.78
N THR A 280 0.25 -5.47 1.68
CA THR A 280 -0.14 -4.45 2.66
C THR A 280 -0.39 -3.11 1.99
N GLY A 281 -1.38 -2.37 2.48
CA GLY A 281 -1.63 -0.99 2.05
C GLY A 281 -2.13 -0.16 3.21
N GLN A 282 -1.77 1.12 3.21
CA GLN A 282 -2.14 2.06 4.25
C GLN A 282 -2.89 3.23 3.63
N LEU A 283 -4.16 3.37 4.01
CA LEU A 283 -4.94 4.58 3.79
C LEU A 283 -4.56 5.62 4.85
N ILE A 284 -4.22 6.81 4.39
CA ILE A 284 -3.76 7.93 5.21
C ILE A 284 -4.80 9.06 5.08
N SER A 285 -5.23 9.58 6.23
CA SER A 285 -6.14 10.73 6.32
C SER A 285 -5.70 11.77 7.35
N ASP A 286 -4.60 11.51 8.07
CA ASP A 286 -4.02 12.47 9.02
C ASP A 286 -3.49 13.70 8.26
N PRO A 287 -3.97 14.92 8.54
CA PRO A 287 -3.59 16.13 7.79
C PRO A 287 -2.09 16.42 7.79
N LYS A 288 -1.38 16.12 8.88
CA LYS A 288 0.07 16.36 8.97
C LYS A 288 0.82 15.45 7.99
N THR A 289 0.47 14.17 7.96
CA THR A 289 1.06 13.20 7.04
C THR A 289 0.71 13.51 5.59
N ILE A 290 -0.54 13.89 5.32
CA ILE A 290 -0.99 14.31 3.99
C ILE A 290 -0.19 15.50 3.47
N SER A 291 0.04 16.52 4.32
CA SER A 291 0.81 17.70 3.93
C SER A 291 2.22 17.33 3.46
N VAL A 292 2.90 16.40 4.15
CA VAL A 292 4.22 15.90 3.74
C VAL A 292 4.17 15.15 2.41
N LEU A 293 3.14 14.32 2.19
CA LEU A 293 2.98 13.61 0.92
C LEU A 293 2.71 14.56 -0.25
N GLN A 294 1.89 15.59 -0.06
CA GLN A 294 1.66 16.62 -1.08
C GLN A 294 2.95 17.37 -1.43
N MET A 295 3.74 17.77 -0.43
CA MET A 295 5.05 18.40 -0.66
C MET A 295 5.98 17.46 -1.45
N ARG A 296 5.99 16.17 -1.11
CA ARG A 296 6.78 15.15 -1.81
C ARG A 296 6.35 15.00 -3.27
N TYR A 297 5.04 14.93 -3.52
CA TYR A 297 4.50 14.82 -4.88
C TYR A 297 4.81 16.06 -5.72
N ALA A 298 4.63 17.25 -5.16
CA ALA A 298 4.95 18.50 -5.82
C ALA A 298 6.45 18.57 -6.19
N LYS A 299 7.33 18.12 -5.30
CA LYS A 299 8.77 18.04 -5.58
C LYS A 299 9.08 17.00 -6.67
N LEU A 300 8.46 15.83 -6.64
CA LEU A 300 8.57 14.82 -7.71
C LEU A 300 8.19 15.38 -9.07
N ARG A 301 7.06 16.10 -9.17
CA ARG A 301 6.60 16.74 -10.40
C ARG A 301 7.64 17.73 -10.97
N SER A 302 8.33 18.46 -10.10
CA SER A 302 9.42 19.36 -10.52
C SER A 302 10.71 18.65 -10.94
N GLN A 303 10.89 17.39 -10.54
CA GLN A 303 12.09 16.59 -10.79
C GLN A 303 11.95 15.66 -12.01
N ALA A 304 10.73 15.23 -12.30
CA ALA A 304 10.36 14.50 -13.50
C ALA A 304 10.51 15.37 -14.76
N LEU A 305 10.55 14.73 -15.92
CA LEU A 305 10.49 15.42 -17.20
C LEU A 305 9.18 16.21 -17.33
N THR A 306 9.20 17.26 -18.16
CA THR A 306 7.96 17.95 -18.55
C THR A 306 7.01 16.97 -19.24
N PRO A 307 5.69 17.22 -19.28
CA PRO A 307 4.75 16.38 -20.03
C PRO A 307 5.16 16.20 -21.49
N GLU A 308 5.64 17.26 -22.14
CA GLU A 308 6.09 17.22 -23.54
C GLU A 308 7.35 16.36 -23.72
N ASP A 309 8.35 16.53 -22.85
CA ASP A 309 9.59 15.74 -22.90
C ASP A 309 9.31 14.27 -22.56
N SER A 310 8.35 14.02 -21.67
CA SER A 310 7.89 12.67 -21.32
C SER A 310 7.28 11.97 -22.52
N VAL A 311 6.42 12.65 -23.29
CA VAL A 311 5.88 12.14 -24.57
C VAL A 311 7.01 11.90 -25.58
N GLY A 312 7.99 12.81 -25.66
CA GLY A 312 9.17 12.65 -26.50
C GLY A 312 9.94 11.37 -26.18
N LEU A 313 10.25 11.15 -24.90
CA LEU A 313 10.93 9.96 -24.41
C LEU A 313 10.13 8.69 -24.70
N LEU A 314 8.82 8.67 -24.40
CA LEU A 314 7.95 7.53 -24.69
C LEU A 314 7.97 7.16 -26.18
N ARG A 315 7.87 8.15 -27.08
CA ARG A 315 7.95 7.91 -28.54
C ARG A 315 9.31 7.39 -28.97
N GLN A 316 10.40 7.88 -28.39
CA GLN A 316 11.75 7.38 -28.64
C GLN A 316 11.89 5.91 -28.20
N MET A 317 11.46 5.58 -26.97
CA MET A 317 11.48 4.22 -26.45
C MET A 317 10.66 3.27 -27.32
N ARG A 318 9.48 3.72 -27.77
CA ARG A 318 8.62 2.97 -28.70
C ARG A 318 9.32 2.68 -30.03
N GLY A 319 10.04 3.66 -30.60
CA GLY A 319 10.76 3.49 -31.87
C GLY A 319 11.98 2.56 -31.76
N ALA A 320 12.49 2.34 -30.55
CA ALA A 320 13.62 1.46 -30.27
C ALA A 320 13.23 0.00 -29.93
N LEU A 321 11.92 -0.31 -29.90
CA LEU A 321 11.36 -1.65 -29.70
C LEU A 321 11.09 -2.33 -31.04
#